data_AF-A0A4W6D7U7-F1
#
_entry.id   AF-A0A4W6D7U7-F1
#
_cell.length_a   1.000
_cell.length_b   1.000
_cell.length_c   1.000
_cell.angle_alpha   90.00
_cell.angle_beta   90.00
_cell.angle_gamma   90.00
#
_symmetry.space_group_name_H-M   'P 1'
#
loop_
_entity.id
_entity.type
_entity.pdbx_description
1 polymer ?
#
loop_
_entity_poly.entity_id
_entity_poly.type
_entity_poly.pdbx_seq_one_letter_code
_entity_poly.pdbx_strand_id
1 'polypeptide(L)'
;MAASCVRTVGSFLGKCGNSCSSINSVTSQLSRQVLRRQICVSSALHRKNQSNRTPPKFTAEFIEQQVEEFNIGKRHLANMMGEDPENFTQEDIDRSIAYLFPSGLFEKRALPVMKHPDEIFPKQKAVQWGEDGRPFHFLFYTGKQSYYSVMHELYNKIQNLEKYQDRLRAKGLFSQDVKQISLGSSRWLTKEEVEGVLVETITDHNYNRLIQLMERLLSMPYCALEEEFVMRYRQQLETQSRKQTVPPLQRDERGVAFSTAEGRRKTSNSTVVLRDCGSGKVSINGQESIRYFPVLQDREQLMFPLQFMDMLGRFDLECTVSGGGRSSQAGSLRLAISRALLSFLSEGEMENMRQVTVFRSVAAGLEGCSKLYAAVIGRFSVSQLMVLSAWRSCRWLTGQLFRPLALLKKLHLDKSFHIV
;
A
#
# COMPACT_ATOMS: atom_id res chain seq x y z
N MET A 1 3.53 -32.33 -5.35
CA MET A 1 4.74 -32.97 -5.91
C MET A 1 4.94 -32.46 -7.32
N ALA A 2 6.01 -31.71 -7.56
CA ALA A 2 6.75 -31.58 -8.82
C ALA A 2 7.81 -30.49 -8.59
N ALA A 3 9.07 -30.89 -8.48
CA ALA A 3 10.20 -30.03 -8.19
C ALA A 3 10.66 -29.28 -9.45
N SER A 4 10.99 -27.99 -9.29
CA SER A 4 11.67 -27.18 -10.30
C SER A 4 13.18 -27.46 -10.25
N CYS A 5 13.74 -27.90 -11.38
CA CYS A 5 15.18 -28.07 -11.54
C CYS A 5 15.74 -26.86 -12.30
N VAL A 6 16.48 -26.02 -11.59
CA VAL A 6 17.23 -24.87 -12.12
C VAL A 6 18.51 -25.39 -12.75
N ARG A 7 18.76 -25.09 -14.03
CA ARG A 7 20.08 -25.26 -14.66
C ARG A 7 20.71 -23.89 -14.88
N THR A 8 21.74 -23.62 -14.07
CA THR A 8 22.72 -22.55 -14.23
C THR A 8 23.65 -22.88 -15.40
N VAL A 9 23.74 -22.00 -16.39
CA VAL A 9 24.73 -22.07 -17.47
C VAL A 9 25.89 -21.17 -17.08
N GLY A 10 27.03 -21.79 -16.72
CA GLY A 10 28.30 -21.10 -16.53
C GLY A 10 28.99 -20.87 -17.87
N SER A 11 29.30 -19.62 -18.19
CA SER A 11 30.12 -19.21 -19.32
C SER A 11 31.61 -19.39 -19.02
N PHE A 12 32.27 -20.32 -19.69
CA PHE A 12 33.74 -20.43 -19.71
C PHE A 12 34.31 -19.62 -20.88
N LEU A 13 35.04 -18.55 -20.55
CA LEU A 13 35.87 -17.78 -21.46
C LEU A 13 37.18 -18.55 -21.72
N GLY A 14 37.38 -19.04 -22.94
CA GLY A 14 38.65 -19.58 -23.41
C GLY A 14 39.26 -18.68 -24.49
N LYS A 15 40.32 -17.94 -24.14
CA LYS A 15 41.19 -17.20 -25.06
C LYS A 15 41.95 -18.20 -25.95
N CYS A 16 41.86 -18.08 -27.27
CA CYS A 16 42.81 -18.72 -28.19
C CYS A 16 43.83 -17.67 -28.67
N GLY A 17 45.09 -17.87 -28.28
CA GLY A 17 46.24 -17.13 -28.79
C GLY A 17 46.70 -17.69 -30.13
N ASN A 18 47.18 -16.79 -30.98
CA ASN A 18 47.88 -17.11 -32.22
C ASN A 18 49.29 -17.64 -31.91
N SER A 19 49.70 -18.70 -32.61
CA SER A 19 51.12 -18.95 -32.86
C SER A 19 51.32 -19.71 -34.17
N CYS A 20 51.98 -19.04 -35.11
CA CYS A 20 52.59 -19.63 -36.30
C CYS A 20 53.94 -20.27 -35.91
N SER A 21 54.28 -21.40 -36.52
CA SER A 21 55.68 -21.83 -36.66
C SER A 21 55.84 -22.76 -37.86
N SER A 22 56.60 -22.28 -38.85
CA SER A 22 57.17 -23.04 -39.96
C SER A 22 58.27 -23.97 -39.45
N ILE A 23 58.29 -25.24 -39.89
CA ILE A 23 59.49 -26.09 -39.86
C ILE A 23 59.57 -26.93 -41.15
N ASN A 24 60.77 -26.93 -41.72
CA ASN A 24 61.20 -27.48 -42.99
C ASN A 24 61.04 -29.00 -43.13
N SER A 25 60.84 -29.43 -44.37
CA SER A 25 60.75 -30.82 -44.82
C SER A 25 62.11 -31.37 -45.28
N VAL A 26 62.63 -32.42 -44.62
CA VAL A 26 63.48 -33.44 -45.24
C VAL A 26 63.35 -34.75 -44.43
N THR A 27 62.90 -35.84 -45.06
CA THR A 27 63.59 -37.15 -45.18
C THR A 27 62.65 -38.26 -45.66
N SER A 28 63.04 -38.85 -46.79
CA SER A 28 63.03 -40.26 -47.22
C SER A 28 62.15 -41.34 -46.56
N GLN A 29 61.55 -42.12 -47.48
CA GLN A 29 61.38 -43.58 -47.52
C GLN A 29 60.26 -44.27 -46.68
N LEU A 30 59.25 -44.70 -47.44
CA LEU A 30 58.61 -46.03 -47.47
C LEU A 30 58.48 -46.81 -46.14
N SER A 31 57.24 -46.89 -45.65
CA SER A 31 56.49 -48.14 -45.36
C SER A 31 55.62 -48.02 -44.11
N ARG A 32 54.31 -47.88 -44.34
CA ARG A 32 53.19 -48.48 -43.60
C ARG A 32 51.92 -47.73 -44.00
N GLN A 33 51.03 -48.43 -44.68
CA GLN A 33 49.64 -48.00 -44.86
C GLN A 33 49.00 -47.90 -43.47
N VAL A 34 49.00 -46.69 -42.90
CA VAL A 34 48.03 -46.31 -41.88
C VAL A 34 46.95 -45.57 -42.63
N LEU A 35 45.75 -46.15 -42.69
CA LEU A 35 44.52 -45.49 -43.14
C LEU A 35 44.27 -44.23 -42.29
N ARG A 36 44.94 -43.11 -42.62
CA ARG A 36 44.53 -41.78 -42.19
C ARG A 36 43.27 -41.47 -42.98
N ARG A 37 42.10 -41.78 -42.42
CA ARG A 37 40.86 -41.12 -42.84
C ARG A 37 41.08 -39.62 -42.66
N GLN A 38 41.30 -38.90 -43.75
CA GLN A 38 41.17 -37.44 -43.74
C GLN A 38 39.72 -37.15 -43.39
N ILE A 39 39.48 -36.69 -42.16
CA ILE A 39 38.20 -36.11 -41.81
C ILE A 39 38.15 -34.79 -42.57
N CYS A 40 37.52 -34.79 -43.74
CA CYS A 40 37.14 -33.57 -44.43
C CYS A 40 36.16 -32.82 -43.52
N VAL A 41 36.65 -31.87 -42.73
CA VAL A 41 35.78 -30.92 -42.02
C VAL A 41 35.30 -29.92 -43.06
N SER A 42 34.16 -30.20 -43.67
CA SER A 42 33.45 -29.22 -44.49
C SER A 42 32.93 -28.12 -43.57
N SER A 43 33.51 -26.91 -43.65
CA SER A 43 32.93 -25.72 -43.00
C SER A 43 31.68 -25.31 -43.79
N ALA A 44 30.55 -25.95 -43.52
CA ALA A 44 29.27 -25.54 -44.09
C ALA A 44 28.90 -24.16 -43.53
N LEU A 45 28.70 -23.17 -44.41
CA LEU A 45 28.16 -21.87 -44.02
C LEU A 45 26.81 -22.07 -43.33
N HIS A 46 26.76 -21.83 -42.02
CA HIS A 46 25.52 -21.86 -41.28
C HIS A 46 24.66 -20.67 -41.70
N ARG A 47 23.40 -20.93 -42.07
CA ARG A 47 22.42 -19.87 -42.34
C ARG A 47 22.30 -19.00 -41.10
N LYS A 48 22.50 -17.69 -41.23
CA LYS A 48 22.33 -16.75 -40.12
C LYS A 48 20.89 -16.85 -39.60
N ASN A 49 20.74 -17.08 -38.30
CA ASN A 49 19.43 -17.13 -37.67
C ASN A 49 18.74 -15.77 -37.87
N GLN A 50 17.52 -15.79 -38.44
CA GLN A 50 16.68 -14.60 -38.50
C GLN A 50 16.17 -14.28 -37.09
N SER A 51 16.24 -13.02 -36.70
CA SER A 51 15.75 -12.59 -35.39
C SER A 51 14.22 -12.54 -35.39
N ASN A 52 13.58 -13.57 -34.85
CA ASN A 52 12.11 -13.61 -34.76
C ASN A 52 11.52 -12.76 -33.61
N ARG A 53 12.37 -12.13 -32.78
CA ARG A 53 11.93 -11.37 -31.59
C ARG A 53 12.17 -9.88 -31.78
N THR A 54 11.28 -9.22 -32.50
CA THR A 54 11.16 -7.76 -32.48
C THR A 54 10.04 -7.37 -31.52
N PRO A 55 10.25 -6.39 -30.62
CA PRO A 55 9.15 -5.85 -29.83
C PRO A 55 8.07 -5.30 -30.77
N PRO A 56 6.78 -5.47 -30.44
CA PRO A 56 5.69 -4.94 -31.25
C PRO A 56 5.79 -3.42 -31.28
N LYS A 57 5.84 -2.85 -32.48
CA LYS A 57 5.79 -1.39 -32.70
C LYS A 57 4.40 -1.07 -33.20
N PHE A 58 3.77 -0.05 -32.60
CA PHE A 58 2.45 0.40 -32.99
C PHE A 58 2.64 1.67 -33.81
N THR A 59 2.32 1.61 -35.11
CA THR A 59 2.34 2.80 -35.97
C THR A 59 1.16 3.70 -35.62
N ALA A 60 1.26 4.99 -35.96
CA ALA A 60 0.15 5.92 -35.77
C ALA A 60 -1.12 5.45 -36.51
N GLU A 61 -0.96 5.00 -37.75
CA GLU A 61 -2.03 4.41 -38.57
C GLU A 61 -2.70 3.21 -37.90
N PHE A 62 -1.93 2.35 -37.22
CA PHE A 62 -2.49 1.22 -36.49
C PHE A 62 -3.35 1.70 -35.31
N ILE A 63 -2.89 2.71 -34.56
CA ILE A 63 -3.66 3.27 -33.45
C ILE A 63 -4.95 3.91 -33.96
N GLU A 64 -4.91 4.64 -35.07
CA GLU A 64 -6.09 5.24 -35.70
C GLU A 64 -7.12 4.16 -36.10
N GLN A 65 -6.67 3.08 -36.73
CA GLN A 65 -7.54 1.93 -37.05
C GLN A 65 -8.17 1.32 -35.79
N GLN A 66 -7.41 1.17 -34.71
CA GLN A 66 -7.94 0.66 -33.44
C GLN A 66 -8.97 1.61 -32.80
N VAL A 67 -8.83 2.93 -32.99
CA VAL A 67 -9.82 3.92 -32.53
C VAL A 67 -11.13 3.77 -33.31
N GLU A 68 -11.05 3.60 -34.63
CA GLU A 68 -12.23 3.36 -35.47
C GLU A 68 -12.94 2.05 -35.08
N GLU A 69 -12.19 0.96 -34.92
CA GLU A 69 -12.71 -0.34 -34.47
C GLU A 69 -13.37 -0.24 -33.09
N PHE A 70 -12.75 0.49 -32.15
CA PHE A 70 -13.32 0.75 -30.83
C PHE A 70 -14.64 1.52 -30.92
N ASN A 71 -14.73 2.56 -31.75
CA ASN A 71 -15.94 3.36 -31.92
C ASN A 71 -17.08 2.55 -32.56
N ILE A 72 -16.77 1.72 -33.55
CA ILE A 72 -17.73 0.79 -34.16
C ILE A 72 -18.20 -0.25 -33.14
N GLY A 73 -17.25 -0.86 -32.42
CA GLY A 73 -17.54 -1.82 -31.36
C GLY A 73 -18.41 -1.24 -30.25
N LYS A 74 -18.16 0.02 -29.86
CA LYS A 74 -18.95 0.74 -28.85
C LYS A 74 -20.42 0.84 -29.25
N ARG A 75 -20.69 1.20 -30.51
CA ARG A 75 -22.05 1.28 -31.06
C ARG A 75 -22.73 -0.09 -31.10
N HIS A 76 -21.99 -1.14 -31.48
CA HIS A 76 -22.53 -2.50 -31.45
C HIS A 76 -22.85 -2.99 -30.04
N LEU A 77 -21.98 -2.67 -29.07
CA LEU A 77 -22.20 -3.02 -27.67
C LEU A 77 -23.45 -2.33 -27.12
N ALA A 78 -23.61 -1.03 -27.37
CA ALA A 78 -24.82 -0.29 -26.99
C ALA A 78 -26.08 -0.92 -27.60
N ASN A 79 -26.05 -1.26 -28.90
CA ASN A 79 -27.17 -1.93 -29.58
C ASN A 79 -27.51 -3.30 -28.99
N MET A 80 -26.50 -4.11 -28.62
CA MET A 80 -26.72 -5.41 -27.96
C MET A 80 -27.37 -5.26 -26.58
N MET A 81 -27.02 -4.20 -25.85
CA MET A 81 -27.54 -3.92 -24.51
C MET A 81 -28.86 -3.13 -24.53
N GLY A 82 -29.27 -2.61 -25.70
CA GLY A 82 -30.46 -1.78 -25.85
C GLY A 82 -30.30 -0.35 -25.31
N GLU A 83 -29.07 0.14 -25.23
CA GLU A 83 -28.72 1.49 -24.76
C GLU A 83 -28.46 2.46 -25.92
N ASP A 84 -28.52 3.77 -25.65
CA ASP A 84 -28.20 4.81 -26.63
C ASP A 84 -26.68 4.90 -26.86
N PRO A 85 -26.16 4.75 -28.10
CA PRO A 85 -24.72 4.78 -28.38
C PRO A 85 -24.02 6.09 -27.99
N GLU A 86 -24.72 7.23 -28.00
CA GLU A 86 -24.11 8.54 -27.75
C GLU A 86 -23.90 8.78 -26.25
N ASN A 87 -24.83 8.35 -25.41
CA ASN A 87 -24.73 8.47 -23.94
C ASN A 87 -23.98 7.31 -23.28
N PHE A 88 -23.43 6.38 -24.07
CA PHE A 88 -22.78 5.18 -23.55
C PHE A 88 -21.40 5.52 -22.96
N THR A 89 -21.26 5.44 -21.64
CA THR A 89 -20.02 5.78 -20.92
C THR A 89 -19.08 4.57 -20.79
N GLN A 90 -17.83 4.80 -20.37
CA GLN A 90 -16.86 3.71 -20.15
C GLN A 90 -17.31 2.76 -19.02
N GLU A 91 -18.02 3.27 -18.02
CA GLU A 91 -18.58 2.44 -16.94
C GLU A 91 -19.65 1.49 -17.46
N ASP A 92 -20.47 1.95 -18.41
CA ASP A 92 -21.47 1.13 -19.09
C ASP A 92 -20.80 0.02 -19.89
N ILE A 93 -19.75 0.35 -20.66
CA ILE A 93 -18.93 -0.62 -21.38
C ILE A 93 -18.39 -1.69 -20.42
N ASP A 94 -17.75 -1.29 -19.32
CA ASP A 94 -17.16 -2.21 -18.36
C ASP A 94 -18.22 -3.13 -17.72
N ARG A 95 -19.41 -2.60 -17.41
CA ARG A 95 -20.55 -3.38 -16.91
C ARG A 95 -21.07 -4.38 -17.94
N SER A 96 -21.24 -3.96 -19.19
CA SER A 96 -21.71 -4.81 -20.28
C SER A 96 -20.72 -5.94 -20.59
N ILE A 97 -19.42 -5.65 -20.62
CA ILE A 97 -18.36 -6.65 -20.84
C ILE A 97 -18.33 -7.66 -19.70
N ALA A 98 -18.43 -7.22 -18.44
CA ALA A 98 -18.49 -8.12 -17.30
C ALA A 98 -19.71 -9.05 -17.33
N TYR A 99 -20.84 -8.60 -17.89
CA TYR A 99 -22.04 -9.40 -18.08
C TYR A 99 -21.92 -10.39 -19.24
N LEU A 100 -21.45 -9.94 -20.41
CA LEU A 100 -21.33 -10.79 -21.62
C LEU A 100 -20.21 -11.83 -21.49
N PHE A 101 -19.10 -11.46 -20.85
CA PHE A 101 -17.91 -12.29 -20.69
C PHE A 101 -17.53 -12.45 -19.20
N PRO A 102 -18.34 -13.19 -18.42
CA PRO A 102 -18.09 -13.35 -16.99
C PRO A 102 -16.82 -14.17 -16.77
N SER A 103 -15.81 -13.54 -16.16
CA SER A 103 -14.54 -14.17 -15.80
C SER A 103 -14.31 -14.12 -14.29
N GLY A 104 -14.00 -15.27 -13.69
CA GLY A 104 -13.73 -15.43 -12.26
C GLY A 104 -12.26 -15.22 -11.88
N LEU A 105 -11.44 -14.63 -12.75
CA LEU A 105 -10.02 -14.39 -12.46
C LEU A 105 -9.85 -13.31 -11.38
N PHE A 106 -8.99 -13.57 -10.39
CA PHE A 106 -8.70 -12.61 -9.33
C PHE A 106 -7.91 -11.39 -9.82
N GLU A 107 -7.07 -11.58 -10.83
CA GLU A 107 -6.25 -10.52 -11.39
C GLU A 107 -7.06 -9.66 -12.35
N LYS A 108 -7.38 -8.42 -11.96
CA LYS A 108 -8.23 -7.51 -12.75
C LYS A 108 -7.66 -7.20 -14.13
N ARG A 109 -6.33 -7.21 -14.28
CA ARG A 109 -5.64 -6.96 -15.55
C ARG A 109 -5.77 -8.10 -16.56
N ALA A 110 -6.14 -9.30 -16.11
CA ALA A 110 -6.33 -10.47 -16.95
C ALA A 110 -7.81 -10.67 -17.34
N LEU A 111 -8.71 -9.81 -16.85
CA LEU A 111 -10.11 -9.82 -17.24
C LEU A 111 -10.27 -9.32 -18.68
N PRO A 112 -11.34 -9.73 -19.39
CA PRO A 112 -11.73 -9.11 -20.65
C PRO A 112 -11.98 -7.62 -20.43
N VAL A 113 -11.33 -6.77 -21.23
CA VAL A 113 -11.43 -5.31 -21.12
C VAL A 113 -11.56 -4.71 -22.52
N MET A 114 -12.47 -3.76 -22.68
CA MET A 114 -12.63 -2.96 -23.88
C MET A 114 -12.52 -1.49 -23.49
N LYS A 115 -11.41 -0.86 -23.87
CA LYS A 115 -11.05 0.53 -23.52
C LYS A 115 -10.55 1.28 -24.75
N HIS A 116 -10.46 2.60 -24.63
CA HIS A 116 -9.84 3.42 -25.66
C HIS A 116 -8.38 2.97 -25.91
N PRO A 117 -7.90 2.93 -27.17
CA PRO A 117 -6.54 2.49 -27.51
C PRO A 117 -5.42 3.20 -26.74
N ASP A 118 -5.59 4.49 -26.43
CA ASP A 118 -4.60 5.27 -25.67
C ASP A 118 -4.37 4.77 -24.22
N GLU A 119 -5.35 4.08 -23.65
CA GLU A 119 -5.22 3.47 -22.31
C GLU A 119 -4.62 2.05 -22.36
N ILE A 120 -4.80 1.36 -23.49
CA ILE A 120 -4.35 -0.03 -23.67
C ILE A 120 -2.89 -0.05 -24.13
N PHE A 121 -2.58 0.74 -25.16
CA PHE A 121 -1.26 0.77 -25.76
C PHE A 121 -0.34 1.74 -25.00
N PRO A 122 0.90 1.33 -24.73
CA PRO A 122 1.86 2.24 -24.10
C PRO A 122 2.19 3.38 -25.05
N LYS A 123 2.25 4.61 -24.51
CA LYS A 123 2.67 5.79 -25.28
C LYS A 123 4.05 5.56 -25.88
N GLN A 124 4.19 5.85 -27.16
CA GLN A 124 5.46 5.72 -27.89
C GLN A 124 5.95 7.10 -28.31
N LYS A 125 7.27 7.24 -28.45
CA LYS A 125 7.83 8.45 -29.03
C LYS A 125 7.48 8.52 -30.51
N ALA A 126 7.04 9.68 -30.96
CA ALA A 126 6.94 9.98 -32.38
C ALA A 126 8.32 9.93 -33.05
N VAL A 127 8.31 9.87 -34.38
CA VAL A 127 9.52 10.01 -35.19
C VAL A 127 10.20 11.34 -34.84
N GLN A 128 11.51 11.29 -34.57
CA GLN A 128 12.25 12.43 -34.01
C GLN A 128 12.95 13.30 -35.06
N TRP A 129 12.89 12.92 -36.33
CA TRP A 129 13.51 13.61 -37.47
C TRP A 129 12.58 13.56 -38.69
N GLY A 130 12.75 14.53 -39.60
CA GLY A 130 12.02 14.56 -40.87
C GLY A 130 12.64 13.65 -41.94
N GLU A 131 12.07 13.71 -43.13
CA GLU A 131 12.63 13.04 -44.32
C GLU A 131 14.04 13.55 -44.69
N ASP A 132 14.34 14.80 -44.31
CA ASP A 132 15.65 15.44 -44.43
C ASP A 132 16.71 14.84 -43.50
N GLY A 133 16.30 14.00 -42.53
CA GLY A 133 17.15 13.42 -41.51
C GLY A 133 17.56 14.39 -40.41
N ARG A 134 17.01 15.62 -40.39
CA ARG A 134 17.30 16.60 -39.35
C ARG A 134 16.43 16.35 -38.12
N PRO A 135 17.01 16.23 -36.91
CA PRO A 135 16.21 16.10 -35.70
C PRO A 135 15.38 17.35 -35.40
N PHE A 136 14.14 17.15 -34.93
CA PHE A 136 13.25 18.26 -34.57
C PHE A 136 13.69 18.99 -33.31
N HIS A 137 14.28 18.27 -32.35
CA HIS A 137 14.67 18.84 -31.06
C HIS A 137 16.18 19.08 -30.99
N PHE A 138 16.59 20.24 -30.49
CA PHE A 138 18.01 20.62 -30.42
C PHE A 138 18.84 19.72 -29.46
N LEU A 139 18.23 19.21 -28.38
CA LEU A 139 18.86 18.23 -27.46
C LEU A 139 18.75 16.78 -27.93
N PHE A 140 18.37 16.51 -29.19
CA PHE A 140 18.24 15.14 -29.69
C PHE A 140 19.48 14.29 -29.45
N TYR A 141 20.66 14.83 -29.75
CA TYR A 141 21.93 14.11 -29.63
C TYR A 141 22.38 13.81 -28.20
N THR A 142 21.66 14.30 -27.19
CA THR A 142 21.86 13.88 -25.79
C THR A 142 21.33 12.47 -25.50
N GLY A 143 20.49 11.93 -26.40
CA GLY A 143 19.78 10.65 -26.24
C GLY A 143 18.56 10.71 -25.31
N LYS A 144 18.45 11.74 -24.45
CA LYS A 144 17.34 11.94 -23.50
C LYS A 144 16.79 13.35 -23.62
N GLN A 145 16.27 13.67 -24.80
CA GLN A 145 15.89 15.02 -25.15
C GLN A 145 14.78 15.57 -24.25
N SER A 146 13.78 14.76 -23.87
CA SER A 146 12.65 15.22 -23.06
C SER A 146 13.11 15.54 -21.64
N TYR A 147 13.91 14.66 -21.03
CA TYR A 147 14.46 14.89 -19.70
C TYR A 147 15.33 16.17 -19.65
N TYR A 148 16.28 16.32 -20.56
CA TYR A 148 17.15 17.51 -20.54
C TYR A 148 16.42 18.79 -20.94
N SER A 149 15.33 18.69 -21.71
CA SER A 149 14.46 19.83 -21.99
C SER A 149 13.83 20.36 -20.69
N VAL A 150 13.25 19.47 -19.88
CA VAL A 150 12.69 19.85 -18.55
C VAL A 150 13.77 20.44 -17.64
N MET A 151 14.95 19.85 -17.63
CA MET A 151 16.08 20.36 -16.84
C MET A 151 16.52 21.76 -17.29
N HIS A 152 16.52 22.01 -18.60
CA HIS A 152 16.84 23.31 -19.18
C HIS A 152 15.77 24.35 -18.85
N GLU A 153 14.49 24.01 -19.01
CA GLU A 153 13.37 24.88 -18.63
C GLU A 153 13.41 25.23 -17.14
N LEU A 154 13.61 24.24 -16.27
CA LEU A 154 13.73 24.44 -14.83
C LEU A 154 14.88 25.38 -14.47
N TYR A 155 16.05 25.19 -15.08
CA TYR A 155 17.18 26.08 -14.86
C TYR A 155 16.89 27.51 -15.34
N ASN A 156 16.21 27.66 -16.49
CA ASN A 156 15.77 28.96 -16.99
C ASN A 156 14.80 29.64 -16.01
N LYS A 157 13.87 28.88 -15.39
CA LYS A 157 12.96 29.42 -14.36
C LYS A 157 13.73 29.92 -13.13
N ILE A 158 14.68 29.14 -12.62
CA ILE A 158 15.57 29.55 -11.52
C ILE A 158 16.29 30.85 -11.86
N GLN A 159 16.92 30.91 -13.03
CA GLN A 159 17.67 32.10 -13.46
C GLN A 159 16.76 33.32 -13.65
N ASN A 160 15.54 33.13 -14.15
CA ASN A 160 14.57 34.21 -14.30
C ASN A 160 14.13 34.76 -12.94
N LEU A 161 13.95 33.90 -11.94
CA LEU A 161 13.68 34.31 -10.57
C LEU A 161 14.86 35.07 -9.95
N GLU A 162 16.11 34.61 -10.15
CA GLU A 162 17.31 35.33 -9.69
C GLU A 162 17.36 36.74 -10.31
N LYS A 163 17.18 36.85 -11.64
CA LYS A 163 17.11 38.15 -12.35
C LYS A 163 15.96 39.03 -11.88
N TYR A 164 14.84 38.44 -11.47
CA TYR A 164 13.70 39.18 -10.93
C TYR A 164 14.01 39.73 -9.53
N GLN A 165 14.62 38.92 -8.67
CA GLN A 165 15.07 39.34 -7.35
C GLN A 165 16.07 40.48 -7.44
N ASP A 166 17.06 40.39 -8.35
CA ASP A 166 18.05 41.46 -8.54
C ASP A 166 17.41 42.76 -9.02
N ARG A 167 16.40 42.69 -9.91
CA ARG A 167 15.61 43.85 -10.32
C ARG A 167 14.85 44.49 -9.16
N LEU A 168 14.31 43.70 -8.23
CA LEU A 168 13.62 44.22 -7.05
C LEU A 168 14.60 44.85 -6.04
N ARG A 169 15.78 44.24 -5.85
CA ARG A 169 16.86 44.79 -5.03
C ARG A 169 17.34 46.13 -5.56
N ALA A 170 17.55 46.23 -6.87
CA ALA A 170 17.94 47.49 -7.52
C ALA A 170 16.90 48.62 -7.32
N LYS A 171 15.61 48.26 -7.18
CA LYS A 171 14.52 49.18 -6.89
C LYS A 171 14.29 49.43 -5.39
N GLY A 172 14.98 48.73 -4.49
CA GLY A 172 14.77 48.80 -3.04
C GLY A 172 13.45 48.19 -2.55
N LEU A 173 12.76 47.38 -3.37
CA LEU A 173 11.43 46.79 -3.07
C LEU A 173 11.50 45.30 -2.70
N PHE A 174 12.69 44.79 -2.41
CA PHE A 174 12.89 43.39 -2.08
C PHE A 174 12.35 43.09 -0.68
N SER A 175 11.42 42.14 -0.58
CA SER A 175 10.89 41.62 0.68
C SER A 175 11.08 40.12 0.75
N GLN A 176 11.47 39.62 1.93
CA GLN A 176 11.64 38.17 2.18
C GLN A 176 10.33 37.51 2.62
N ASP A 177 9.38 38.28 3.15
CA ASP A 177 8.11 37.79 3.72
C ASP A 177 7.04 37.57 2.65
N VAL A 178 7.41 36.83 1.60
CA VAL A 178 6.51 36.56 0.47
C VAL A 178 5.82 35.22 0.68
N LYS A 179 4.53 35.17 0.32
CA LYS A 179 3.71 33.96 0.35
C LYS A 179 4.41 32.82 -0.41
N GLN A 180 4.74 31.76 0.32
CA GLN A 180 5.23 30.50 -0.25
C GLN A 180 4.06 29.70 -0.84
N ILE A 181 4.36 28.84 -1.81
CA ILE A 181 3.37 27.94 -2.41
C ILE A 181 2.86 26.95 -1.35
N SER A 182 1.54 26.80 -1.24
CA SER A 182 0.93 25.85 -0.28
C SER A 182 0.94 24.43 -0.84
N LEU A 183 1.95 23.64 -0.47
CA LEU A 183 2.17 22.29 -1.01
C LEU A 183 1.56 21.15 -0.18
N GLY A 184 0.88 21.45 0.93
CA GLY A 184 0.64 20.51 2.03
C GLY A 184 -0.05 19.19 1.67
N SER A 185 -0.98 19.17 0.71
CA SER A 185 -1.70 17.95 0.31
C SER A 185 -1.16 17.33 -0.98
N SER A 186 0.01 17.73 -1.46
CA SER A 186 0.57 17.27 -2.74
C SER A 186 1.88 16.51 -2.56
N ARG A 187 2.10 15.49 -3.39
CA ARG A 187 3.38 14.78 -3.48
C ARG A 187 4.04 15.01 -4.83
N TRP A 188 5.35 14.82 -4.89
CA TRP A 188 6.06 14.72 -6.17
C TRP A 188 5.60 13.47 -6.94
N LEU A 189 5.59 13.56 -8.27
CA LEU A 189 5.42 12.40 -9.13
C LEU A 189 6.53 11.38 -8.87
N THR A 190 6.19 10.10 -8.86
CA THR A 190 7.18 9.03 -8.73
C THR A 190 8.02 8.93 -10.00
N LYS A 191 9.13 8.20 -9.93
CA LYS A 191 9.98 7.96 -11.11
C LYS A 191 9.19 7.39 -12.28
N GLU A 192 8.37 6.36 -12.04
CA GLU A 192 7.57 5.69 -13.07
C GLU A 192 6.56 6.66 -13.72
N GLU A 193 5.94 7.53 -12.92
CA GLU A 193 5.02 8.56 -13.41
C GLU A 193 5.75 9.59 -14.29
N VAL A 194 6.94 10.03 -13.89
CA VAL A 194 7.77 10.95 -14.68
C VAL A 194 8.24 10.31 -15.99
N GLU A 195 8.63 9.03 -15.97
CA GLU A 195 8.96 8.27 -17.17
C GLU A 195 7.76 8.16 -18.11
N GLY A 196 6.56 7.95 -17.56
CA GLY A 196 5.30 7.93 -18.31
C GLY A 196 4.95 9.27 -18.96
N VAL A 197 5.19 10.39 -18.27
CA VAL A 197 4.96 11.74 -18.81
C VAL A 197 5.97 12.07 -19.91
N LEU A 198 7.25 11.75 -19.71
CA LEU A 198 8.31 12.08 -20.67
C LEU A 198 8.47 11.06 -21.79
N VAL A 199 7.86 9.89 -21.66
CA VAL A 199 8.01 8.72 -22.54
C VAL A 199 9.51 8.38 -22.71
N GLU A 200 10.26 8.48 -21.62
CA GLU A 200 11.71 8.32 -21.57
C GLU A 200 12.14 7.53 -20.33
N THR A 201 13.15 6.69 -20.47
CA THR A 201 13.72 5.94 -19.34
C THR A 201 14.70 6.81 -18.56
N ILE A 202 14.52 6.86 -17.25
CA ILE A 202 15.26 7.74 -16.34
C ILE A 202 16.02 6.87 -15.34
N THR A 203 17.21 7.34 -14.95
CA THR A 203 17.98 6.69 -13.88
C THR A 203 17.63 7.34 -12.55
N ASP A 204 17.73 6.61 -11.45
CA ASP A 204 17.36 7.14 -10.12
C ASP A 204 18.15 8.40 -9.76
N HIS A 205 19.42 8.46 -10.17
CA HIS A 205 20.25 9.65 -10.01
C HIS A 205 19.69 10.88 -10.73
N ASN A 206 19.24 10.71 -11.97
CA ASN A 206 18.65 11.79 -12.76
C ASN A 206 17.31 12.26 -12.16
N TYR A 207 16.49 11.32 -11.71
CA TYR A 207 15.26 11.65 -10.99
C TYR A 207 15.56 12.44 -9.71
N ASN A 208 16.50 11.99 -8.88
CA ASN A 208 16.89 12.71 -7.66
C ASN A 208 17.44 14.11 -7.99
N ARG A 209 18.18 14.26 -9.08
CA ARG A 209 18.69 15.55 -9.53
C ARG A 209 17.57 16.51 -9.94
N LEU A 210 16.55 16.01 -10.63
CA LEU A 210 15.35 16.78 -10.97
C LEU A 210 14.65 17.29 -9.71
N ILE A 211 14.42 16.40 -8.74
CA ILE A 211 13.77 16.76 -7.47
C ILE A 211 14.60 17.79 -6.69
N GLN A 212 15.92 17.62 -6.59
CA GLN A 212 16.80 18.59 -5.93
C GLN A 212 16.70 19.99 -6.53
N LEU A 213 16.60 20.10 -7.87
CA LEU A 213 16.46 21.40 -8.53
C LEU A 213 15.06 21.99 -8.33
N MET A 214 14.02 21.15 -8.31
CA MET A 214 12.66 21.59 -8.02
C MET A 214 12.52 22.08 -6.58
N GLU A 215 13.13 21.39 -5.61
CA GLU A 215 13.21 21.82 -4.21
C GLU A 215 14.01 23.11 -4.07
N ARG A 216 15.10 23.27 -4.84
CA ARG A 216 15.83 24.53 -4.92
C ARG A 216 14.97 25.68 -5.47
N LEU A 217 14.15 25.44 -6.49
CA LEU A 217 13.23 26.45 -7.01
C LEU A 217 12.23 26.89 -5.93
N LEU A 218 11.70 25.93 -5.16
CA LEU A 218 10.73 26.20 -4.10
C LEU A 218 11.32 26.93 -2.88
N SER A 219 12.61 26.73 -2.59
CA SER A 219 13.29 27.42 -1.49
C SER A 219 13.60 28.89 -1.78
N MET A 220 13.52 29.31 -3.04
CA MET A 220 13.76 30.70 -3.44
C MET A 220 12.56 31.62 -3.13
N PRO A 221 12.82 32.90 -2.79
CA PRO A 221 11.75 33.87 -2.63
C PRO A 221 11.08 34.17 -3.97
N TYR A 222 9.77 34.47 -3.92
CA TYR A 222 8.89 34.70 -5.08
C TYR A 222 8.64 33.46 -5.97
N CYS A 223 8.77 32.24 -5.42
CA CYS A 223 8.49 31.00 -6.15
C CYS A 223 7.05 30.89 -6.68
N ALA A 224 6.09 31.63 -6.11
CA ALA A 224 4.69 31.66 -6.54
C ALA A 224 4.49 32.03 -8.02
N LEU A 225 5.42 32.78 -8.63
CA LEU A 225 5.34 33.10 -10.07
C LEU A 225 5.43 31.84 -10.97
N GLU A 226 6.05 30.79 -10.47
CA GLU A 226 6.32 29.56 -11.21
C GLU A 226 5.52 28.36 -10.66
N GLU A 227 4.41 28.63 -9.98
CA GLU A 227 3.54 27.61 -9.39
C GLU A 227 3.00 26.64 -10.42
N GLU A 228 2.54 27.13 -11.58
CA GLU A 228 1.99 26.30 -12.66
C GLU A 228 2.98 25.23 -13.15
N PHE A 229 4.26 25.60 -13.24
CA PHE A 229 5.32 24.70 -13.67
C PHE A 229 5.54 23.58 -12.64
N VAL A 230 5.56 23.92 -11.35
CA VAL A 230 5.73 22.94 -10.27
C VAL A 230 4.50 22.03 -10.16
N MET A 231 3.30 22.57 -10.31
CA MET A 231 2.06 21.81 -10.20
C MET A 231 1.92 20.73 -11.27
N ARG A 232 2.50 20.93 -12.47
CA ARG A 232 2.57 19.90 -13.52
C ARG A 232 3.26 18.61 -13.06
N TYR A 233 4.24 18.72 -12.15
CA TYR A 233 5.01 17.59 -11.61
C TYR A 233 4.59 17.20 -10.19
N ARG A 234 3.44 17.67 -9.73
CA ARG A 234 2.85 17.36 -8.43
C ARG A 234 1.55 16.59 -8.62
N GLN A 235 1.31 15.61 -7.76
CA GLN A 235 0.02 14.94 -7.67
C GLN A 235 -0.67 15.36 -6.37
N GLN A 236 -1.92 15.79 -6.48
CA GLN A 236 -2.76 16.06 -5.31
C GLN A 236 -3.18 14.75 -4.68
N LEU A 237 -2.91 14.60 -3.38
CA LEU A 237 -3.34 13.46 -2.60
C LEU A 237 -4.67 13.79 -1.94
N GLU A 238 -5.65 12.92 -2.18
CA GLU A 238 -6.86 12.90 -1.37
C GLU A 238 -6.46 12.51 0.05
N THR A 239 -6.47 13.49 0.96
CA THR A 239 -6.31 13.20 2.37
C THR A 239 -7.60 12.56 2.84
N GLN A 240 -7.64 11.22 2.84
CA GLN A 240 -8.76 10.51 3.45
C GLN A 240 -8.87 10.99 4.89
N SER A 241 -9.96 11.68 5.19
CA SER A 241 -10.24 12.11 6.54
C SER A 241 -10.26 10.87 7.41
N ARG A 242 -9.34 10.84 8.36
CA ARG A 242 -9.23 9.78 9.34
C ARG A 242 -10.42 9.78 10.31
N LYS A 243 -11.38 10.70 10.18
CA LYS A 243 -12.58 10.78 10.99
C LYS A 243 -13.43 9.52 10.79
N GLN A 244 -13.66 8.80 11.88
CA GLN A 244 -14.58 7.67 11.88
C GLN A 244 -16.00 8.21 11.61
N THR A 245 -16.73 7.59 10.69
CA THR A 245 -18.15 7.90 10.50
C THR A 245 -18.90 7.46 11.76
N VAL A 246 -19.45 8.43 12.47
CA VAL A 246 -20.24 8.20 13.68
C VAL A 246 -21.69 7.94 13.26
N PRO A 247 -22.30 6.79 13.63
CA PRO A 247 -23.70 6.57 13.33
C PRO A 247 -24.57 7.61 14.06
N PRO A 248 -25.62 8.15 13.42
CA PRO A 248 -26.51 9.09 14.07
C PRO A 248 -27.23 8.43 15.25
N LEU A 249 -27.45 9.21 16.31
CA LEU A 249 -28.14 8.78 17.52
C LEU A 249 -29.62 8.52 17.21
N GLN A 250 -30.11 7.34 17.56
CA GLN A 250 -31.52 6.98 17.40
C GLN A 250 -32.26 7.20 18.73
N ARG A 251 -33.58 7.34 18.70
CA ARG A 251 -34.42 7.47 19.90
C ARG A 251 -35.50 6.40 19.90
N ASP A 252 -35.66 5.75 21.05
CA ASP A 252 -36.72 4.76 21.27
C ASP A 252 -38.09 5.42 21.42
N GLU A 253 -39.16 4.63 21.45
CA GLU A 253 -40.53 5.05 21.77
C GLU A 253 -40.65 5.77 23.13
N ARG A 254 -39.72 5.45 24.06
CA ARG A 254 -39.62 6.09 25.38
C ARG A 254 -38.86 7.42 25.37
N GLY A 255 -38.40 7.86 24.19
CA GLY A 255 -37.58 9.07 24.01
C GLY A 255 -36.12 8.90 24.43
N VAL A 256 -35.70 7.72 24.86
CA VAL A 256 -34.32 7.44 25.28
C VAL A 256 -33.42 7.32 24.04
N ALA A 257 -32.30 8.04 24.08
CA ALA A 257 -31.28 7.95 23.05
C ALA A 257 -30.55 6.61 23.12
N PHE A 258 -30.41 5.95 21.97
CA PHE A 258 -29.61 4.75 21.84
C PHE A 258 -28.73 4.77 20.59
N SER A 259 -27.63 4.03 20.66
CA SER A 259 -26.74 3.78 19.54
C SER A 259 -26.56 2.29 19.35
N THR A 260 -26.60 1.85 18.09
CA THR A 260 -26.36 0.45 17.73
C THR A 260 -25.03 0.34 17.00
N ALA A 261 -24.20 -0.62 17.42
CA ALA A 261 -22.95 -0.89 16.74
C ALA A 261 -22.61 -2.38 16.71
N GLU A 262 -21.80 -2.75 15.72
CA GLU A 262 -21.36 -4.11 15.48
C GLU A 262 -19.85 -4.26 15.73
N GLY A 263 -19.47 -5.43 16.22
CA GLY A 263 -18.09 -5.81 16.48
C GLY A 263 -17.83 -7.24 15.99
N ARG A 264 -16.67 -7.44 15.38
CA ARG A 264 -16.22 -8.75 14.90
C ARG A 264 -14.80 -9.02 15.40
N ARG A 265 -14.59 -10.20 16.00
CA ARG A 265 -13.26 -10.67 16.40
C ARG A 265 -13.16 -12.17 16.14
N LYS A 266 -12.17 -12.58 15.34
CA LYS A 266 -12.01 -13.96 14.86
C LYS A 266 -13.31 -14.43 14.18
N THR A 267 -13.96 -15.45 14.74
CA THR A 267 -15.23 -16.02 14.28
C THR A 267 -16.45 -15.54 15.08
N SER A 268 -16.27 -14.65 16.07
CA SER A 268 -17.37 -14.08 16.87
C SER A 268 -17.88 -12.78 16.27
N ASN A 269 -19.19 -12.68 16.11
CA ASN A 269 -19.92 -11.48 15.73
C ASN A 269 -20.78 -11.03 16.92
N SER A 270 -20.82 -9.73 17.17
CA SER A 270 -21.61 -9.16 18.25
C SER A 270 -22.25 -7.84 17.85
N THR A 271 -23.50 -7.66 18.23
CA THR A 271 -24.26 -6.42 18.07
C THR A 271 -24.59 -5.89 19.46
N VAL A 272 -24.37 -4.60 19.69
CA VAL A 272 -24.63 -3.95 20.98
C VAL A 272 -25.54 -2.76 20.75
N VAL A 273 -26.61 -2.70 21.53
CA VAL A 273 -27.47 -1.54 21.68
C VAL A 273 -27.11 -0.89 23.01
N LEU A 274 -26.66 0.36 22.94
CA LEU A 274 -26.23 1.14 24.09
C LEU A 274 -27.26 2.24 24.31
N ARG A 275 -27.95 2.20 25.45
CA ARG A 275 -29.02 3.14 25.83
C ARG A 275 -28.49 4.12 26.87
N ASP A 276 -28.76 5.41 26.67
CA ASP A 276 -28.40 6.46 27.63
C ASP A 276 -29.32 6.47 28.86
N CYS A 277 -28.88 7.11 29.93
CA CYS A 277 -29.60 7.21 31.21
C CYS A 277 -29.94 5.85 31.84
N GLY A 278 -28.98 4.91 31.80
CA GLY A 278 -29.10 3.58 32.37
C GLY A 278 -28.62 3.46 33.82
N SER A 279 -28.62 2.22 34.30
CA SER A 279 -28.14 1.81 35.63
C SER A 279 -26.82 1.03 35.59
N GLY A 280 -26.20 0.92 34.41
CA GLY A 280 -24.99 0.10 34.20
C GLY A 280 -25.28 -1.38 33.98
N LYS A 281 -26.53 -1.75 33.68
CA LYS A 281 -26.91 -3.15 33.45
C LYS A 281 -26.37 -3.62 32.11
N VAL A 282 -25.67 -4.75 32.14
CA VAL A 282 -25.12 -5.40 30.93
C VAL A 282 -25.78 -6.75 30.75
N SER A 283 -26.64 -6.86 29.73
CA SER A 283 -27.28 -8.10 29.31
C SER A 283 -26.62 -8.63 28.03
N ILE A 284 -26.32 -9.93 28.01
CA ILE A 284 -25.72 -10.64 26.88
C ILE A 284 -26.62 -11.84 26.56
N ASN A 285 -27.24 -11.86 25.38
CA ASN A 285 -28.18 -12.91 24.96
C ASN A 285 -29.29 -13.19 26.00
N GLY A 286 -29.80 -12.15 26.65
CA GLY A 286 -30.82 -12.25 27.71
C GLY A 286 -30.29 -12.72 29.07
N GLN A 287 -28.98 -12.95 29.23
CA GLN A 287 -28.35 -13.30 30.50
C GLN A 287 -27.51 -12.14 31.05
N GLU A 288 -27.33 -12.09 32.37
CA GLU A 288 -26.48 -11.07 33.00
C GLU A 288 -24.99 -11.33 32.71
N SER A 289 -24.21 -10.26 32.49
CA SER A 289 -22.80 -10.35 32.08
C SER A 289 -21.92 -11.21 33.01
N ILE A 290 -22.20 -11.19 34.31
CA ILE A 290 -21.51 -11.98 35.33
C ILE A 290 -21.74 -13.48 35.10
N ARG A 291 -22.96 -13.87 34.73
CA ARG A 291 -23.32 -15.28 34.49
C ARG A 291 -22.79 -15.75 33.14
N TYR A 292 -22.86 -14.91 32.12
CA TYR A 292 -22.40 -15.24 30.77
C TYR A 292 -20.87 -15.41 30.70
N PHE A 293 -20.12 -14.48 31.29
CA PHE A 293 -18.66 -14.57 31.38
C PHE A 293 -18.22 -14.88 32.81
N PRO A 294 -17.93 -16.15 33.16
CA PRO A 294 -17.45 -16.49 34.50
C PRO A 294 -16.01 -16.01 34.77
N VAL A 295 -15.22 -15.80 33.72
CA VAL A 295 -13.81 -15.40 33.82
C VAL A 295 -13.68 -13.88 33.94
N LEU A 296 -12.91 -13.43 34.93
CA LEU A 296 -12.68 -12.00 35.17
C LEU A 296 -12.10 -11.27 33.95
N GLN A 297 -11.13 -11.89 33.28
CA GLN A 297 -10.48 -11.31 32.09
C GLN A 297 -11.49 -10.91 31.00
N ASP A 298 -12.54 -11.72 30.77
CA ASP A 298 -13.55 -11.44 29.75
C ASP A 298 -14.44 -10.25 30.17
N ARG A 299 -14.69 -10.07 31.47
CA ARG A 299 -15.42 -8.93 32.05
C ARG A 299 -14.61 -7.64 31.97
N GLU A 300 -13.31 -7.70 32.25
CA GLU A 300 -12.41 -6.55 32.12
C GLU A 300 -12.40 -6.01 30.69
N GLN A 301 -12.45 -6.89 29.67
CA GLN A 301 -12.54 -6.47 28.28
C GLN A 301 -13.83 -5.68 27.98
N LEU A 302 -14.96 -6.06 28.57
CA LEU A 302 -16.23 -5.35 28.41
C LEU A 302 -16.21 -3.97 29.07
N MET A 303 -15.62 -3.90 30.26
CA MET A 303 -15.58 -2.67 31.07
C MET A 303 -14.57 -1.64 30.54
N PHE A 304 -13.50 -2.11 29.90
CA PHE A 304 -12.39 -1.28 29.41
C PHE A 304 -12.83 0.01 28.67
N PRO A 305 -13.70 0.00 27.64
CA PRO A 305 -14.07 1.22 26.92
C PRO A 305 -14.91 2.18 27.76
N LEU A 306 -15.74 1.67 28.67
CA LEU A 306 -16.54 2.50 29.57
C LEU A 306 -15.67 3.14 30.65
N GLN A 307 -14.72 2.37 31.17
CA GLN A 307 -13.74 2.84 32.15
C GLN A 307 -12.79 3.86 31.55
N PHE A 308 -12.32 3.65 30.32
CA PHE A 308 -11.39 4.57 29.66
C PHE A 308 -11.99 5.96 29.45
N MET A 309 -13.31 6.03 29.26
CA MET A 309 -14.04 7.28 29.10
C MET A 309 -14.67 7.80 30.40
N ASP A 310 -14.38 7.17 31.54
CA ASP A 310 -14.99 7.50 32.84
C ASP A 310 -16.54 7.51 32.82
N MET A 311 -17.16 6.66 31.99
CA MET A 311 -18.62 6.53 31.83
C MET A 311 -19.18 5.21 32.38
N LEU A 312 -18.53 4.65 33.40
CA LEU A 312 -19.02 3.45 34.07
C LEU A 312 -20.36 3.72 34.76
N GLY A 313 -21.34 2.84 34.55
CA GLY A 313 -22.65 2.92 35.19
C GLY A 313 -23.67 3.87 34.52
N ARG A 314 -23.26 4.66 33.52
CA ARG A 314 -24.16 5.59 32.81
C ARG A 314 -25.09 4.90 31.81
N PHE A 315 -24.62 3.84 31.17
CA PHE A 315 -25.30 3.21 30.03
C PHE A 315 -25.82 1.84 30.39
N ASP A 316 -27.01 1.51 29.85
CA ASP A 316 -27.50 0.14 29.83
C ASP A 316 -27.18 -0.50 28.48
N LEU A 317 -26.65 -1.72 28.54
CA LEU A 317 -26.07 -2.43 27.41
C LEU A 317 -26.88 -3.69 27.14
N GLU A 318 -27.49 -3.73 25.96
CA GLU A 318 -28.20 -4.90 25.45
C GLU A 318 -27.37 -5.49 24.31
N CYS A 319 -26.80 -6.67 24.55
CA CYS A 319 -25.79 -7.27 23.70
C CYS A 319 -26.26 -8.61 23.14
N THR A 320 -26.10 -8.79 21.83
CA THR A 320 -26.35 -10.06 21.15
C THR A 320 -25.04 -10.58 20.56
N VAL A 321 -24.66 -11.81 20.88
CA VAL A 321 -23.41 -12.42 20.44
C VAL A 321 -23.62 -13.80 19.85
N SER A 322 -22.96 -14.07 18.73
CA SER A 322 -22.96 -15.37 18.06
C SER A 322 -21.55 -15.79 17.62
N GLY A 323 -21.29 -17.10 17.67
CA GLY A 323 -20.06 -17.72 17.18
C GLY A 323 -18.81 -17.55 18.06
N GLY A 324 -17.76 -18.27 17.68
CA GLY A 324 -16.44 -18.30 18.35
C GLY A 324 -16.46 -18.81 19.79
N GLY A 325 -15.49 -18.38 20.61
CA GLY A 325 -15.37 -18.78 22.02
C GLY A 325 -15.36 -17.57 22.98
N ARG A 326 -15.39 -17.83 24.29
CA ARG A 326 -15.57 -16.78 25.32
C ARG A 326 -14.72 -15.52 25.13
N SER A 327 -13.42 -15.68 24.87
CA SER A 327 -12.48 -14.55 24.77
C SER A 327 -12.61 -13.79 23.45
N SER A 328 -12.99 -14.48 22.36
CA SER A 328 -13.28 -13.80 21.10
C SER A 328 -14.58 -13.02 21.19
N GLN A 329 -15.60 -13.56 21.87
CA GLN A 329 -16.87 -12.89 22.14
C GLN A 329 -16.69 -11.65 23.02
N ALA A 330 -15.95 -11.73 24.12
CA ALA A 330 -15.65 -10.58 24.97
C ALA A 330 -14.92 -9.47 24.19
N GLY A 331 -13.98 -9.85 23.32
CA GLY A 331 -13.28 -8.90 22.47
C GLY A 331 -14.10 -8.29 21.34
N SER A 332 -15.06 -9.04 20.76
CA SER A 332 -15.97 -8.48 19.75
C SER A 332 -16.93 -7.49 20.41
N LEU A 333 -17.44 -7.81 21.61
CA LEU A 333 -18.27 -6.91 22.40
C LEU A 333 -17.53 -5.64 22.78
N ARG A 334 -16.27 -5.73 23.24
CA ARG A 334 -15.43 -4.55 23.50
C ARG A 334 -15.40 -3.60 22.30
N LEU A 335 -15.22 -4.14 21.09
CA LEU A 335 -15.19 -3.35 19.86
C LEU A 335 -16.56 -2.73 19.55
N ALA A 336 -17.64 -3.51 19.70
CA ALA A 336 -19.01 -3.03 19.48
C ALA A 336 -19.37 -1.90 20.45
N ILE A 337 -19.11 -2.09 21.75
CA ILE A 337 -19.35 -1.08 22.80
C ILE A 337 -18.58 0.20 22.48
N SER A 338 -17.31 0.09 22.12
CA SER A 338 -16.49 1.26 21.78
C SER A 338 -17.09 2.05 20.63
N ARG A 339 -17.53 1.35 19.57
CA ARG A 339 -18.15 1.98 18.39
C ARG A 339 -19.50 2.63 18.72
N ALA A 340 -20.30 1.99 19.57
CA ALA A 340 -21.56 2.55 20.06
C ALA A 340 -21.32 3.85 20.85
N LEU A 341 -20.31 3.85 21.73
CA LEU A 341 -19.96 5.04 22.53
C LEU A 341 -19.61 6.27 21.69
N LEU A 342 -19.09 6.11 20.47
CA LEU A 342 -18.73 7.24 19.60
C LEU A 342 -19.89 8.21 19.34
N SER A 343 -21.13 7.71 19.28
CA SER A 343 -22.32 8.55 19.06
C SER A 343 -22.62 9.51 20.22
N PHE A 344 -22.04 9.26 21.39
CA PHE A 344 -22.24 10.06 22.60
C PHE A 344 -21.05 10.96 22.95
N LEU A 345 -19.94 10.83 22.22
CA LEU A 345 -18.67 11.49 22.54
C LEU A 345 -18.42 12.75 21.69
N SER A 346 -17.62 13.67 22.22
CA SER A 346 -17.12 14.83 21.48
C SER A 346 -15.95 14.46 20.55
N GLU A 347 -15.64 15.30 19.54
CA GLU A 347 -14.58 15.00 18.56
C GLU A 347 -13.20 14.71 19.20
N GLY A 348 -12.85 15.40 20.30
CA GLY A 348 -11.58 15.19 21.00
C GLY A 348 -11.49 13.82 21.70
N GLU A 349 -12.58 13.42 22.37
CA GLU A 349 -12.68 12.14 23.08
C GLU A 349 -12.67 10.94 22.12
N MET A 350 -13.29 11.09 20.95
CA MET A 350 -13.26 10.08 19.91
C MET A 350 -11.83 9.78 19.42
N GLU A 351 -11.00 10.80 19.27
CA GLU A 351 -9.60 10.63 18.87
C GLU A 351 -8.76 9.98 19.99
N ASN A 352 -9.04 10.30 21.26
CA ASN A 352 -8.40 9.62 22.40
C ASN A 352 -8.72 8.11 22.41
N MET A 353 -9.98 7.73 22.23
CA MET A 353 -10.40 6.32 22.12
C MET A 353 -9.73 5.62 20.93
N ARG A 354 -9.49 6.34 19.85
CA ARG A 354 -8.82 5.81 18.66
C ARG A 354 -7.34 5.53 18.88
N GLN A 355 -6.63 6.41 19.55
CA GLN A 355 -5.21 6.22 19.87
C GLN A 355 -4.99 4.96 20.71
N VAL A 356 -5.94 4.61 21.59
CA VAL A 356 -5.86 3.45 22.48
C VAL A 356 -6.14 2.11 21.76
N THR A 357 -6.22 2.10 20.42
CA THR A 357 -6.37 0.89 19.58
C THR A 357 -7.65 0.10 19.86
N VAL A 358 -8.64 0.71 20.52
CA VAL A 358 -9.91 0.03 20.87
C VAL A 358 -10.76 -0.23 19.63
N PHE A 359 -10.65 0.61 18.60
CA PHE A 359 -11.39 0.52 17.35
C PHE A 359 -10.78 -0.37 16.27
N ARG A 360 -9.52 -0.78 16.42
CA ARG A 360 -8.87 -1.55 15.35
C ARG A 360 -9.38 -2.98 15.44
N SER A 361 -10.19 -3.39 14.46
CA SER A 361 -10.55 -4.79 14.27
C SER A 361 -9.26 -5.58 14.14
N VAL A 362 -8.95 -6.39 15.15
CA VAL A 362 -7.74 -7.20 15.16
C VAL A 362 -7.92 -8.30 14.12
N ALA A 363 -7.36 -8.08 12.92
CA ALA A 363 -7.26 -9.06 11.85
C ALA A 363 -6.18 -10.12 12.14
N ALA A 364 -6.06 -10.55 13.40
CA ALA A 364 -5.22 -11.70 13.74
C ALA A 364 -6.03 -12.96 13.47
N GLY A 365 -5.63 -13.70 12.42
CA GLY A 365 -6.06 -15.08 12.20
C GLY A 365 -5.68 -15.99 13.38
N LEU A 366 -6.06 -17.26 13.30
CA LEU A 366 -5.80 -18.26 14.36
C LEU A 366 -4.31 -18.42 14.71
N GLU A 367 -3.40 -17.95 13.86
CA GLU A 367 -1.96 -17.92 14.11
C GLU A 367 -1.51 -16.52 14.57
N GLY A 368 -1.17 -16.41 15.86
CA GLY A 368 -0.51 -15.20 16.41
C GLY A 368 -1.33 -14.46 17.46
N CYS A 369 -1.40 -15.01 18.67
CA CYS A 369 -1.93 -14.33 19.85
C CYS A 369 -1.01 -14.53 21.06
N SER A 370 0.13 -13.84 21.11
CA SER A 370 0.95 -13.82 22.34
C SER A 370 1.65 -12.50 22.68
N LYS A 371 1.56 -11.44 21.85
CA LYS A 371 2.40 -10.24 22.05
C LYS A 371 1.69 -8.93 22.45
N LEU A 372 0.38 -8.90 22.63
CA LEU A 372 -0.34 -7.60 22.72
C LEU A 372 -0.78 -7.15 24.12
N TYR A 373 -0.42 -7.84 25.20
CA TYR A 373 -0.80 -7.40 26.56
C TYR A 373 0.25 -6.53 27.29
N ALA A 374 1.42 -6.27 26.71
CA ALA A 374 2.53 -5.61 27.41
C ALA A 374 2.60 -4.08 27.25
N ALA A 375 1.82 -3.46 26.36
CA ALA A 375 2.00 -2.04 26.01
C ALA A 375 1.12 -1.04 26.79
N VAL A 376 0.20 -1.51 27.65
CA VAL A 376 -0.82 -0.64 28.30
C VAL A 376 -0.55 -0.40 29.80
N ILE A 377 0.44 -1.06 30.40
CA ILE A 377 0.76 -0.93 31.83
C ILE A 377 1.76 0.22 32.07
N GLY A 378 1.51 1.39 31.48
CA GLY A 378 2.34 2.60 31.65
C GLY A 378 1.83 3.58 32.72
N ARG A 379 0.73 3.25 33.41
CA ARG A 379 0.08 4.14 34.40
C ARG A 379 -0.16 3.49 35.78
N PHE A 380 0.43 2.34 36.08
CA PHE A 380 0.19 1.64 37.36
C PHE A 380 1.41 1.68 38.29
N SER A 381 1.14 1.93 39.57
CA SER A 381 2.10 2.05 40.67
C SER A 381 2.99 0.82 40.85
N VAL A 382 4.27 1.06 41.18
CA VAL A 382 5.37 0.10 41.31
C VAL A 382 5.05 -1.07 42.28
N SER A 383 4.15 -0.85 43.24
CA SER A 383 3.80 -1.85 44.26
C SER A 383 2.99 -3.04 43.74
N GLN A 384 2.32 -2.93 42.57
CA GLN A 384 1.56 -4.04 41.97
C GLN A 384 2.42 -4.92 41.03
N LEU A 385 3.60 -4.45 40.63
CA LEU A 385 4.47 -5.12 39.66
C LEU A 385 5.26 -6.31 40.24
N MET A 386 5.42 -6.38 41.56
CA MET A 386 6.24 -7.43 42.20
C MET A 386 5.55 -8.80 42.28
N VAL A 387 4.21 -8.84 42.27
CA VAL A 387 3.46 -10.11 42.38
C VAL A 387 3.38 -10.85 41.03
N LEU A 388 3.48 -10.12 39.91
CA LEU A 388 3.34 -10.68 38.56
C LEU A 388 4.66 -11.16 37.94
N SER A 389 5.82 -10.69 38.42
CA SER A 389 7.13 -11.14 37.92
C SER A 389 7.50 -12.56 38.39
N ALA A 390 7.02 -12.98 39.56
CA ALA A 390 7.26 -14.32 40.11
C ALA A 390 6.54 -15.45 39.35
N TRP A 391 5.43 -15.15 38.65
CA TRP A 391 4.62 -16.14 37.94
C TRP A 391 5.22 -16.58 36.59
N ARG A 392 6.16 -15.81 36.03
CA ARG A 392 6.74 -16.10 34.70
C ARG A 392 7.91 -17.08 34.72
N SER A 393 8.60 -17.23 35.85
CA SER A 393 9.81 -18.07 35.90
C SER A 393 9.54 -19.57 36.12
N CYS A 394 8.33 -19.96 36.57
CA CYS A 394 8.01 -21.35 36.90
C CYS A 394 7.38 -22.18 35.77
N ARG A 395 7.09 -21.61 34.59
CA ARG A 395 6.32 -22.32 33.54
C ARG A 395 7.18 -22.92 32.42
N TRP A 396 8.50 -22.86 32.50
CA TRP A 396 9.42 -23.33 31.46
C TRP A 396 10.31 -24.50 31.86
N LEU A 397 10.29 -24.94 33.12
CA LEU A 397 11.06 -26.08 33.58
C LEU A 397 10.15 -27.08 34.29
N THR A 398 10.11 -28.29 33.74
CA THR A 398 9.44 -29.52 34.23
C THR A 398 7.97 -29.72 33.81
N GLY A 399 7.79 -30.50 32.75
CA GLY A 399 6.59 -31.30 32.55
C GLY A 399 6.73 -32.60 33.34
N GLN A 400 5.93 -32.76 34.40
CA GLN A 400 5.50 -34.05 34.95
C GLN A 400 4.42 -33.81 36.02
N LEU A 401 3.46 -34.74 36.10
CA LEU A 401 2.41 -34.77 37.12
C LEU A 401 3.00 -34.71 38.52
N PHE A 402 2.54 -33.79 39.37
CA PHE A 402 2.53 -33.97 40.83
C PHE A 402 1.46 -33.06 41.47
N ARG A 403 0.51 -33.65 42.21
CA ARG A 403 -0.25 -32.95 43.27
C ARG A 403 0.73 -32.69 44.42
N PRO A 404 0.61 -31.58 45.18
CA PRO A 404 0.14 -31.79 46.55
C PRO A 404 -0.69 -30.66 47.18
N LEU A 405 -1.49 -31.08 48.15
CA LEU A 405 -2.01 -30.33 49.28
C LEU A 405 -0.89 -29.68 50.13
N ALA A 406 -1.30 -28.70 50.93
CA ALA A 406 -0.69 -28.26 52.19
C ALA A 406 0.52 -27.30 52.12
N LEU A 407 0.25 -25.99 52.23
CA LEU A 407 1.06 -25.01 52.99
C LEU A 407 0.36 -23.64 53.01
N LEU A 408 -0.72 -23.52 53.80
CA LEU A 408 -1.34 -22.24 54.15
C LEU A 408 -1.74 -22.26 55.64
N LYS A 409 -0.75 -22.51 56.49
CA LYS A 409 -0.85 -22.37 57.95
C LYS A 409 0.49 -21.86 58.48
N LYS A 410 0.77 -20.58 58.25
CA LYS A 410 1.62 -19.73 59.11
C LYS A 410 1.63 -18.32 58.54
N LEU A 411 1.18 -17.39 59.39
CA LEU A 411 1.26 -15.93 59.34
C LEU A 411 -0.13 -15.29 59.49
N HIS A 412 -0.75 -15.60 60.63
CA HIS A 412 -1.58 -14.66 61.34
C HIS A 412 -0.70 -14.10 62.47
N LEU A 413 -0.62 -12.77 62.59
CA LEU A 413 -0.37 -11.94 63.78
C LEU A 413 0.57 -10.75 63.51
N ASP A 414 0.13 -9.62 64.06
CA ASP A 414 0.86 -8.39 64.39
C ASP A 414 1.17 -7.38 63.27
N LYS A 415 0.29 -6.39 63.09
CA LYS A 415 0.41 -5.11 63.84
C LYS A 415 -0.73 -4.11 63.54
N SER A 416 -1.25 -3.62 64.65
CA SER A 416 -2.28 -2.62 64.91
C SER A 416 -1.82 -1.16 64.64
N PHE A 417 -2.81 -0.27 64.41
CA PHE A 417 -2.82 1.21 64.64
C PHE A 417 -1.79 2.08 63.86
N HIS A 418 -2.04 3.32 63.40
CA HIS A 418 -2.96 4.39 63.81
C HIS A 418 -3.23 5.37 62.66
N ILE A 419 -4.38 6.05 62.78
CA ILE A 419 -4.81 7.32 62.16
C ILE A 419 -3.80 8.44 62.45
N VAL A 420 -3.43 9.23 61.42
CA VAL A 420 -3.59 10.70 61.29
C VAL A 420 -3.59 11.02 59.79
#